data_AF-A0AAV9BGX0-F1
#
_entry.id   AF-A0AAV9BGX0-F1
#
_cell.length_a   1.000
_cell.length_b   1.000
_cell.length_c   1.000
_cell.angle_alpha   90.00
_cell.angle_beta   90.00
_cell.angle_gamma   90.00
#
_symmetry.space_group_name_H-M   'P 1'
#
loop_
_entity.id
_entity.type
_entity.pdbx_description
1 polymer ?
#
loop_
_entity_poly.entity_id
_entity_poly.type
_entity_poly.pdbx_seq_one_letter_code
_entity_poly.pdbx_strand_id
1 'polypeptide(L)'
;MGLKNSQAMVLNAMGYDESDGRITLDEKSDKMCFVPSNDPLLPRKIGAFQKLTKRLGGILFMSRYRSTSVQLLGGCNSGSNPSLGVCNSNGQVFSHDEVHEGLYVCDASVIPCSVGINPCLTIATVAEHITQCLVKDIMRYKSINNLIRISNLEPNSTVDINGVDEKIYVSVNSSNEASLVRKDMEAVMINETLRGHLGGMPCTAHLVMRMSLGDSSTKNMQQLLVGCVGGYVAFQAVGRDKLYIIDGKVDMCSVNDRTPYTQYMHYHLLLASASGTRYIFLMVM
;
A
#
# COMPACT_ATOMS: atom_id res chain seq x y z
N MET A 1 24.44 -35.62 18.08
CA MET A 1 24.95 -35.10 16.80
C MET A 1 24.40 -33.70 16.62
N GLY A 2 25.21 -32.68 16.90
CA GLY A 2 24.78 -31.28 16.83
C GLY A 2 24.70 -30.81 15.38
N LEU A 3 23.59 -30.20 14.98
CA LEU A 3 23.56 -29.41 13.76
C LEU A 3 24.60 -28.30 13.89
N LYS A 4 25.62 -28.30 13.03
CA LYS A 4 26.50 -27.13 12.86
C LYS A 4 25.60 -25.94 12.49
N ASN A 5 25.72 -24.83 13.21
CA ASN A 5 25.12 -23.55 12.83
C ASN A 5 25.49 -23.26 11.37
N SER A 6 24.54 -23.41 10.44
CA SER A 6 24.74 -22.94 9.08
C SER A 6 24.64 -21.43 9.12
N GLN A 7 25.77 -20.73 8.93
CA GLN A 7 25.77 -19.28 8.69
C GLN A 7 25.30 -19.00 7.26
N ALA A 8 24.08 -19.42 6.93
CA ALA A 8 23.45 -19.13 5.65
C ALA A 8 22.87 -17.71 5.71
N MET A 9 23.16 -16.91 4.69
CA MET A 9 22.63 -15.56 4.53
C MET A 9 21.83 -15.50 3.22
N VAL A 10 20.63 -14.93 3.28
CA VAL A 10 19.82 -14.65 2.10
C VAL A 10 20.12 -13.22 1.65
N LEU A 11 20.49 -13.08 0.37
CA LEU A 11 20.70 -11.80 -0.27
C LEU A 11 19.54 -11.54 -1.24
N ASN A 12 18.78 -10.48 -0.99
CA ASN A 12 17.73 -10.01 -1.89
C ASN A 12 18.16 -8.67 -2.50
N ALA A 13 17.93 -8.49 -3.81
CA ALA A 13 18.18 -7.24 -4.50
C ALA A 13 16.98 -6.90 -5.37
N MET A 14 16.39 -5.74 -5.08
CA MET A 14 15.33 -5.13 -5.87
C MET A 14 15.94 -4.01 -6.71
N GLY A 15 15.25 -3.62 -7.78
CA GLY A 15 15.65 -2.51 -8.62
C GLY A 15 14.76 -2.39 -9.84
N TYR A 16 14.96 -1.31 -10.58
CA TYR A 16 14.24 -1.05 -11.82
C TYR A 16 14.44 -2.15 -12.86
N ASP A 17 13.39 -2.41 -13.62
CA ASP A 17 13.36 -3.19 -14.85
C ASP A 17 12.86 -2.29 -16.00
N GLU A 18 12.78 -2.84 -17.21
CA GLU A 18 12.25 -2.11 -18.38
C GLU A 18 10.72 -2.04 -18.42
N SER A 19 10.03 -2.63 -17.43
CA SER A 19 8.56 -2.66 -17.33
C SER A 19 7.88 -3.19 -18.61
N ASP A 20 8.55 -4.10 -19.32
CA ASP A 20 8.14 -4.72 -20.59
C ASP A 20 7.62 -6.16 -20.43
N GLY A 21 7.46 -6.62 -19.18
CA GLY A 21 6.88 -7.92 -18.85
C GLY A 21 5.42 -8.04 -19.29
N ARG A 22 4.98 -9.26 -19.58
CA ARG A 22 3.63 -9.54 -20.09
C ARG A 22 3.01 -10.75 -19.41
N ILE A 23 1.73 -10.60 -19.09
CA ILE A 23 0.85 -11.69 -18.66
C ILE A 23 -0.29 -11.75 -19.68
N THR A 24 -0.48 -12.92 -20.29
CA THR A 24 -1.57 -13.14 -21.25
C THR A 24 -2.31 -14.42 -20.92
N LEU A 25 -3.63 -14.42 -21.09
CA LEU A 25 -4.46 -15.62 -21.02
C LEU A 25 -4.71 -16.11 -22.46
N ASP A 26 -4.31 -17.34 -22.77
CA ASP A 26 -4.65 -17.99 -24.03
C ASP A 26 -6.08 -18.56 -23.94
N GLU A 27 -7.04 -17.90 -24.58
CA GLU A 27 -8.46 -18.25 -24.56
C GLU A 27 -8.75 -19.69 -25.04
N LYS A 28 -7.88 -20.27 -25.88
CA LYS A 28 -8.10 -21.62 -26.41
C LYS A 28 -7.67 -22.72 -25.47
N SER A 29 -6.66 -22.44 -24.64
CA SER A 29 -6.09 -23.45 -23.75
C SER A 29 -6.31 -23.15 -22.27
N ASP A 30 -6.92 -22.01 -21.93
CA ASP A 30 -7.05 -21.46 -20.59
C ASP A 30 -5.71 -21.38 -19.84
N LYS A 31 -4.62 -21.21 -20.59
CA LYS A 31 -3.27 -21.11 -20.03
C LYS A 31 -2.85 -19.68 -19.86
N MET A 32 -2.32 -19.38 -18.68
CA MET A 32 -1.63 -18.14 -18.41
C MET A 32 -0.19 -18.23 -18.90
N CYS A 33 0.19 -17.32 -19.80
CA CYS A 33 1.57 -17.17 -20.25
C CYS A 33 2.19 -15.96 -19.57
N PHE A 34 3.36 -16.17 -18.96
CA PHE A 34 4.12 -15.12 -18.30
C PHE A 34 5.45 -14.92 -19.02
N VAL A 35 5.70 -13.69 -19.46
CA VAL A 35 6.97 -13.23 -20.00
C VAL A 35 7.54 -12.22 -18.99
N PRO A 36 8.67 -12.53 -18.33
CA PRO A 36 9.26 -11.61 -17.36
C PRO A 36 9.81 -10.36 -18.04
N SER A 37 9.77 -9.23 -17.34
CA SER A 37 10.43 -8.00 -17.78
C SER A 37 11.95 -8.18 -17.91
N ASN A 38 12.56 -7.42 -18.80
CA ASN A 38 14.00 -7.31 -18.92
C ASN A 38 14.58 -6.51 -17.75
N ASP A 39 15.56 -7.08 -17.03
CA ASP A 39 16.27 -6.42 -15.93
C ASP A 39 17.72 -6.12 -16.35
N PRO A 40 18.00 -4.90 -16.86
CA PRO A 40 19.35 -4.53 -17.30
C PRO A 40 20.35 -4.43 -16.13
N LEU A 41 19.86 -4.31 -14.90
CA LEU A 41 20.67 -4.21 -13.70
C LEU A 41 21.03 -5.58 -13.12
N LEU A 42 20.43 -6.66 -13.60
CA LEU A 42 20.67 -8.02 -13.12
C LEU A 42 22.16 -8.41 -13.08
N PRO A 43 22.99 -8.16 -14.12
CA PRO A 43 24.42 -8.45 -14.05
C PRO A 43 25.14 -7.67 -12.96
N ARG A 44 24.72 -6.41 -12.70
CA ARG A 44 25.29 -5.57 -11.62
C ARG A 44 24.88 -6.09 -10.25
N LYS A 45 23.63 -6.50 -10.06
CA LYS A 45 23.12 -7.12 -8.83
C LYS A 45 23.91 -8.41 -8.51
N ILE A 46 24.10 -9.28 -9.51
CA ILE A 46 24.92 -10.49 -9.38
C ILE A 46 26.37 -10.16 -9.02
N GLY A 47 26.97 -9.17 -9.69
CA GLY A 47 28.34 -8.74 -9.39
C GLY A 47 28.50 -8.19 -7.95
N ALA A 48 27.49 -7.50 -7.44
CA ALA A 48 27.46 -7.04 -6.04
C ALA A 48 27.41 -8.23 -5.07
N PHE A 49 26.54 -9.21 -5.32
CA PHE A 49 26.47 -10.44 -4.52
C PHE A 49 27.79 -11.19 -4.53
N GLN A 50 28.44 -11.37 -5.68
CA GLN A 50 29.75 -12.02 -5.78
C GLN A 50 30.83 -11.30 -4.96
N LYS A 51 30.88 -9.96 -5.03
CA LYS A 51 31.82 -9.15 -4.25
C LYS A 51 31.58 -9.30 -2.75
N LEU A 52 30.32 -9.25 -2.32
CA LEU A 52 29.93 -9.40 -0.92
C LEU A 52 30.29 -10.80 -0.40
N THR A 53 29.92 -11.84 -1.14
CA THR A 53 30.23 -13.23 -0.78
C THR A 53 31.73 -13.48 -0.69
N LYS A 54 32.53 -12.95 -1.62
CA LYS A 54 34.00 -13.03 -1.57
C LYS A 54 34.58 -12.38 -0.31
N ARG A 55 34.09 -11.19 0.07
CA ARG A 55 34.54 -10.49 1.28
C ARG A 55 34.18 -11.24 2.56
N LEU A 56 33.04 -11.92 2.56
CA LEU A 56 32.58 -12.73 3.70
C LEU A 56 33.20 -14.13 3.73
N GLY A 57 34.02 -14.52 2.74
CA GLY A 57 34.60 -15.86 2.65
C GLY A 57 33.57 -16.97 2.40
N GLY A 58 32.39 -16.61 1.88
CA GLY A 58 31.29 -17.54 1.65
C GLY A 58 31.28 -18.16 0.24
N ILE A 59 30.32 -19.04 0.00
CA ILE A 59 30.01 -19.61 -1.31
C ILE A 59 28.68 -19.02 -1.78
N LEU A 60 28.67 -18.40 -2.96
CA LEU A 60 27.44 -17.81 -3.52
C LEU A 60 26.65 -18.90 -4.22
N PHE A 61 25.48 -19.23 -3.68
CA PHE A 61 24.50 -20.06 -4.36
C PHE A 61 23.42 -19.17 -4.98
N MET A 62 23.16 -19.32 -6.28
CA MET A 62 22.06 -18.67 -6.97
C MET A 62 21.17 -19.72 -7.63
N SER A 63 19.86 -19.62 -7.42
CA SER A 63 18.89 -20.45 -8.14
C SER A 63 18.98 -20.21 -9.64
N ARG A 64 18.83 -21.28 -10.44
CA ARG A 64 18.74 -21.19 -11.90
C ARG A 64 17.46 -20.49 -12.38
N TYR A 65 16.40 -20.54 -11.57
CA TYR A 65 15.13 -19.87 -11.85
C TYR A 65 15.22 -18.44 -11.34
N ARG A 66 15.60 -17.53 -12.25
CA ARG A 66 15.89 -16.13 -11.97
C ARG A 66 14.61 -15.29 -12.01
N SER A 67 14.48 -14.45 -10.99
CA SER A 67 13.36 -13.57 -10.70
C SER A 67 12.18 -14.27 -10.00
N THR A 68 12.27 -14.32 -8.67
CA THR A 68 11.07 -14.32 -7.83
C THR A 68 10.50 -12.89 -7.86
N SER A 69 10.03 -12.42 -9.03
CA SER A 69 9.29 -11.16 -9.07
C SER A 69 7.97 -11.39 -8.36
N VAL A 70 7.96 -11.12 -7.05
CA VAL A 70 6.77 -11.18 -6.19
C VAL A 70 6.03 -9.84 -6.18
N GLN A 71 6.46 -8.89 -7.02
CA GLN A 71 6.03 -7.49 -7.02
C GLN A 71 5.56 -7.12 -8.43
N LEU A 72 4.53 -7.80 -8.92
CA LEU A 72 3.94 -7.52 -10.22
C LEU A 72 3.21 -6.18 -10.17
N LEU A 73 3.60 -5.26 -11.05
CA LEU A 73 2.97 -3.96 -11.27
C LEU A 73 2.53 -3.85 -12.74
N GLY A 74 1.64 -2.92 -13.02
CA GLY A 74 1.42 -2.43 -14.39
C GLY A 74 0.54 -3.24 -15.33
N GLY A 75 -0.29 -4.15 -14.82
CA GLY A 75 -1.25 -4.92 -15.64
C GLY A 75 -2.38 -4.08 -16.26
N CYS A 76 -2.83 -3.02 -15.57
CA CYS A 76 -3.89 -2.10 -15.99
C CYS A 76 -3.38 -0.67 -15.89
N ASN A 77 -2.25 -0.39 -16.55
CA ASN A 77 -1.49 0.85 -16.42
C ASN A 77 -2.35 2.11 -16.46
N SER A 78 -2.06 3.03 -15.55
CA SER A 78 -2.55 4.40 -15.64
C SER A 78 -1.85 5.14 -16.79
N GLY A 79 -2.61 5.78 -17.65
CA GLY A 79 -2.14 6.60 -18.76
C GLY A 79 -2.89 7.93 -18.86
N SER A 80 -2.37 8.85 -19.65
CA SER A 80 -3.04 10.13 -19.93
C SER A 80 -4.19 9.99 -20.93
N ASN A 81 -4.22 8.89 -21.69
CA ASN A 81 -5.26 8.57 -22.66
C ASN A 81 -5.30 7.04 -22.91
N PRO A 82 -6.35 6.53 -23.60
CA PRO A 82 -6.56 5.10 -23.82
C PRO A 82 -5.49 4.40 -24.68
N SER A 83 -4.71 5.16 -25.47
CA SER A 83 -3.61 4.59 -26.25
C SER A 83 -2.35 4.33 -25.42
N LEU A 84 -2.26 4.91 -24.22
CA LEU A 84 -1.11 4.86 -23.33
C LEU A 84 -1.36 4.05 -22.04
N GLY A 85 -2.59 3.61 -21.79
CA GLY A 85 -2.96 2.89 -20.59
C GLY A 85 -4.40 2.38 -20.61
N VAL A 86 -4.75 1.61 -19.58
CA VAL A 86 -6.10 1.05 -19.38
C VAL A 86 -6.96 1.97 -18.52
N CYS A 87 -6.34 2.66 -17.56
CA CYS A 87 -7.01 3.57 -16.65
C CYS A 87 -6.44 4.98 -16.74
N ASN A 88 -7.16 5.99 -16.27
CA ASN A 88 -6.59 7.31 -16.01
C ASN A 88 -5.94 7.38 -14.62
N SER A 89 -5.38 8.55 -14.26
CA SER A 89 -4.73 8.77 -12.95
C SER A 89 -5.65 8.61 -11.74
N ASN A 90 -6.96 8.68 -11.95
CA ASN A 90 -7.97 8.52 -10.90
C ASN A 90 -8.42 7.05 -10.76
N GLY A 91 -7.78 6.13 -11.49
CA GLY A 91 -8.12 4.71 -11.50
C GLY A 91 -9.36 4.38 -12.35
N GLN A 92 -9.95 5.33 -13.07
CA GLN A 92 -11.11 5.09 -13.93
C GLN A 92 -10.69 4.39 -15.22
N VAL A 93 -11.38 3.31 -15.57
CA VAL A 93 -11.08 2.54 -16.79
C VAL A 93 -11.51 3.34 -18.02
N PHE A 94 -10.67 3.41 -19.05
CA PHE A 94 -11.02 4.05 -20.31
C PHE A 94 -12.08 3.24 -21.08
N SER A 95 -12.98 3.95 -21.75
CA SER A 95 -13.94 3.40 -22.72
C SER A 95 -13.96 4.32 -23.94
N HIS A 96 -13.25 3.94 -25.00
CA HIS A 96 -12.93 4.84 -26.12
C HIS A 96 -12.27 6.13 -25.59
N ASP A 97 -12.64 7.31 -26.08
CA ASP A 97 -12.06 8.61 -25.66
C ASP A 97 -12.62 9.13 -24.31
N GLU A 98 -13.47 8.35 -23.65
CA GLU A 98 -14.06 8.67 -22.35
C GLU A 98 -13.64 7.67 -21.27
N VAL A 99 -14.19 7.83 -20.07
CA VAL A 99 -14.03 6.88 -18.96
C VAL A 99 -15.32 6.09 -18.75
N HIS A 100 -15.18 4.82 -18.38
CA HIS A 100 -16.31 3.99 -18.01
C HIS A 100 -16.89 4.44 -16.68
N GLU A 101 -18.20 4.71 -16.65
CA GLU A 101 -18.89 5.09 -15.42
C GLU A 101 -18.87 3.94 -14.40
N GLY A 102 -18.43 4.22 -13.18
CA GLY A 102 -18.48 3.25 -12.08
C GLY A 102 -17.47 2.10 -12.15
N LEU A 103 -16.55 2.07 -13.14
CA LEU A 103 -15.53 1.03 -13.23
C LEU A 103 -14.13 1.59 -12.95
N TYR A 104 -13.51 1.08 -11.88
CA TYR A 104 -12.22 1.55 -11.38
C TYR A 104 -11.27 0.36 -11.13
N VAL A 105 -9.97 0.60 -11.25
CA VAL A 105 -8.90 -0.30 -10.82
C VAL A 105 -8.14 0.36 -9.67
N CYS A 106 -7.91 -0.37 -8.59
CA CYS A 106 -7.42 0.19 -7.31
C CYS A 106 -6.36 -0.73 -6.67
N ASP A 107 -5.43 -1.22 -7.47
CA ASP A 107 -4.37 -2.13 -7.02
C ASP A 107 -3.03 -1.83 -7.70
N ALA A 108 -2.06 -2.71 -7.52
CA ALA A 108 -0.72 -2.60 -8.08
C ALA A 108 -0.68 -2.49 -9.61
N SER A 109 -1.72 -2.95 -10.30
CA SER A 109 -1.76 -3.01 -11.77
C SER A 109 -1.83 -1.63 -12.42
N VAL A 110 -2.24 -0.58 -11.70
CA VAL A 110 -2.30 0.79 -12.23
C VAL A 110 -0.93 1.49 -12.26
N ILE A 111 0.05 0.95 -11.54
CA ILE A 111 1.38 1.55 -11.41
C ILE A 111 2.21 1.23 -12.68
N PRO A 112 2.58 2.23 -13.49
CA PRO A 112 3.04 2.01 -14.86
C PRO A 112 4.46 1.43 -14.98
N CYS A 113 5.25 1.45 -13.91
CA CYS A 113 6.62 1.00 -13.95
C CYS A 113 7.08 0.46 -12.59
N SER A 114 8.18 -0.29 -12.61
CA SER A 114 8.86 -0.72 -11.39
C SER A 114 9.24 0.47 -10.52
N VAL A 115 8.93 0.40 -9.22
CA VAL A 115 9.32 1.40 -8.23
C VAL A 115 10.71 1.15 -7.65
N GLY A 116 11.38 0.05 -8.03
CA GLY A 116 12.73 -0.30 -7.61
C GLY A 116 12.91 -0.72 -6.14
N ILE A 117 11.85 -0.62 -5.33
CA ILE A 117 11.77 -1.00 -3.92
C ILE A 117 10.51 -1.85 -3.68
N ASN A 118 10.22 -2.20 -2.43
CA ASN A 118 8.96 -2.87 -2.09
C ASN A 118 7.76 -1.93 -2.38
N PRO A 119 6.84 -2.30 -3.30
CA PRO A 119 5.77 -1.42 -3.72
C PRO A 119 4.59 -1.38 -2.75
N CYS A 120 4.59 -2.16 -1.66
CA CYS A 120 3.44 -2.25 -0.74
C CYS A 120 2.85 -0.88 -0.37
N LEU A 121 3.73 0.06 0.00
CA LEU A 121 3.31 1.41 0.37
C LEU A 121 2.85 2.23 -0.83
N THR A 122 3.51 2.12 -1.97
CA THR A 122 3.07 2.77 -3.21
C THR A 122 1.68 2.30 -3.61
N ILE A 123 1.41 0.99 -3.51
CA ILE A 123 0.10 0.40 -3.80
C ILE A 123 -0.94 0.96 -2.85
N ALA A 124 -0.65 1.02 -1.55
CA ALA A 124 -1.56 1.60 -0.56
C ALA A 124 -1.88 3.07 -0.84
N THR A 125 -0.86 3.90 -1.13
CA THR A 125 -1.05 5.32 -1.45
C THR A 125 -1.87 5.53 -2.73
N VAL A 126 -1.61 4.73 -3.76
CA VAL A 126 -2.36 4.78 -5.02
C VAL A 126 -3.80 4.35 -4.81
N ALA A 127 -4.03 3.28 -4.05
CA ALA A 127 -5.38 2.81 -3.73
C ALA A 127 -6.17 3.85 -2.92
N GLU A 128 -5.52 4.52 -1.96
CA GLU A 128 -6.11 5.62 -1.20
C GLU A 128 -6.51 6.79 -2.11
N HIS A 129 -5.60 7.22 -2.99
CA HIS A 129 -5.87 8.29 -3.96
C HIS A 129 -7.09 7.98 -4.84
N ILE A 130 -7.13 6.76 -5.40
CA ILE A 130 -8.22 6.30 -6.27
C ILE A 130 -9.54 6.24 -5.50
N THR A 131 -9.51 5.78 -4.25
CA THR A 131 -10.68 5.76 -3.38
C THR A 131 -11.22 7.16 -3.10
N GLN A 132 -10.35 8.14 -2.86
CA GLN A 132 -10.77 9.54 -2.68
C GLN A 132 -11.44 10.10 -3.95
N CYS A 133 -10.92 9.76 -5.13
CA CYS A 133 -11.53 10.14 -6.41
C CYS A 133 -12.90 9.48 -6.60
N LEU A 134 -12.99 8.16 -6.35
CA LEU A 134 -14.25 7.42 -6.40
C LEU A 134 -15.32 8.03 -5.47
N VAL A 135 -14.96 8.36 -4.23
CA VAL A 135 -15.90 9.00 -3.28
C VAL A 135 -16.38 10.35 -3.82
N LYS A 136 -15.50 11.18 -4.37
CA LYS A 136 -15.88 12.47 -4.98
C LYS A 136 -16.84 12.28 -6.14
N ASP A 137 -16.60 11.30 -7.01
CA ASP A 137 -17.45 11.00 -8.16
C ASP A 137 -18.84 10.51 -7.71
N ILE A 138 -18.91 9.62 -6.72
CA ILE A 138 -20.17 9.15 -6.12
C ILE A 138 -20.95 10.31 -5.51
N MET A 139 -20.28 11.19 -4.76
CA MET A 139 -20.95 12.34 -4.12
C MET A 139 -21.49 13.30 -5.17
N ARG A 140 -20.72 13.57 -6.24
CA ARG A 140 -21.16 14.38 -7.38
C ARG A 140 -22.36 13.75 -8.08
N TYR A 141 -22.33 12.44 -8.35
CA TYR A 141 -23.44 11.70 -8.94
C TYR A 141 -24.72 11.78 -8.09
N LYS A 142 -24.61 11.61 -6.76
CA LYS A 142 -25.74 11.76 -5.83
C LYS A 142 -26.30 13.19 -5.82
N SER A 143 -25.43 14.21 -5.79
CA SER A 143 -25.86 15.61 -5.83
C SER A 143 -26.60 15.94 -7.13
N ILE A 144 -26.08 15.52 -8.29
CA ILE A 144 -26.74 15.74 -9.59
C ILE A 144 -28.09 15.03 -9.64
N ASN A 145 -28.16 13.77 -9.22
CA ASN A 145 -29.43 13.03 -9.22
C ASN A 145 -30.46 13.60 -8.24
N ASN A 146 -30.03 14.10 -7.09
CA ASN A 146 -30.93 14.82 -6.18
C ASN A 146 -31.44 16.12 -6.80
N LEU A 147 -30.59 16.88 -7.51
CA LEU A 147 -31.01 18.08 -8.24
C LEU A 147 -32.02 17.77 -9.36
N ILE A 148 -31.77 16.74 -10.17
CA ILE A 148 -32.68 16.28 -11.23
C ILE A 148 -34.02 15.83 -10.64
N ARG A 149 -34.00 15.12 -9.51
CA ARG A 149 -35.24 14.74 -8.79
C ARG A 149 -36.02 15.98 -8.33
N ILE A 150 -35.34 17.01 -7.85
CA ILE A 150 -35.99 18.25 -7.40
C ILE A 150 -36.59 19.02 -8.58
N SER A 151 -35.88 19.13 -9.71
CA SER A 151 -36.36 19.87 -10.89
C SER A 151 -37.55 19.22 -11.58
N ASN A 152 -37.75 17.92 -11.38
CA ASN A 152 -38.83 17.14 -11.99
C ASN A 152 -40.08 17.02 -11.10
N LEU A 153 -40.12 17.70 -9.95
CA LEU A 153 -41.29 17.74 -9.07
C LEU A 153 -42.28 18.82 -9.52
N GLU A 154 -43.56 18.49 -9.51
CA GLU A 154 -44.64 19.48 -9.62
C GLU A 154 -44.55 20.49 -8.45
N PRO A 155 -44.84 21.78 -8.68
CA PRO A 155 -44.82 22.78 -7.62
C PRO A 155 -45.75 22.36 -6.46
N ASN A 156 -45.21 22.37 -5.23
CA ASN A 156 -45.83 21.96 -3.95
C ASN A 156 -45.75 20.46 -3.58
N SER A 157 -44.88 19.68 -4.22
CA SER A 157 -44.60 18.29 -3.80
C SER A 157 -43.66 18.24 -2.58
N THR A 158 -44.03 17.54 -1.51
CA THR A 158 -43.14 17.28 -0.36
C THR A 158 -42.29 16.03 -0.59
N VAL A 159 -40.97 16.15 -0.51
CA VAL A 159 -40.03 15.02 -0.60
C VAL A 159 -39.65 14.58 0.80
N ASP A 160 -40.02 13.35 1.16
CA ASP A 160 -39.49 12.70 2.35
C ASP A 160 -38.11 12.11 2.02
N ILE A 161 -37.04 12.73 2.53
CA ILE A 161 -35.66 12.24 2.36
C ILE A 161 -35.40 11.16 3.42
N ASN A 162 -36.23 10.12 3.44
CA ASN A 162 -36.03 8.97 4.34
C ASN A 162 -35.46 7.80 3.56
N GLY A 163 -34.13 7.66 3.65
CA GLY A 163 -33.39 6.54 3.04
C GLY A 163 -31.87 6.57 3.22
N VAL A 164 -31.34 7.41 4.10
CA VAL A 164 -29.92 7.40 4.45
C VAL A 164 -29.82 7.39 5.97
N ASP A 165 -29.25 6.34 6.55
CA ASP A 165 -28.89 6.24 7.98
C ASP A 165 -27.77 7.23 8.39
N GLU A 166 -27.60 8.35 7.68
CA GLU A 166 -26.58 9.36 7.95
C GLU A 166 -27.23 10.74 8.05
N LYS A 167 -27.18 11.31 9.26
CA LYS A 167 -27.69 12.67 9.54
C LYS A 167 -26.82 13.71 8.82
N ILE A 168 -27.36 14.31 7.76
CA ILE A 168 -26.78 15.48 7.11
C ILE A 168 -27.41 16.73 7.72
N TYR A 169 -26.61 17.58 8.39
CA TYR A 169 -27.05 18.90 8.82
C TYR A 169 -26.56 19.97 7.85
N VAL A 170 -27.49 20.78 7.35
CA VAL A 170 -27.21 21.94 6.48
C VAL A 170 -27.16 23.18 7.37
N SER A 171 -25.99 23.84 7.47
CA SER A 171 -25.91 25.19 8.02
C SER A 171 -25.75 26.20 6.89
N VAL A 172 -26.74 27.08 6.76
CA VAL A 172 -26.69 28.21 5.82
C VAL A 172 -26.00 29.37 6.52
N ASN A 173 -24.84 29.80 6.01
CA ASN A 173 -24.29 31.10 6.38
C ASN A 173 -24.85 32.18 5.44
N SER A 174 -24.91 33.41 5.93
CA SER A 174 -25.55 34.59 5.33
C SER A 174 -24.96 35.06 3.98
N SER A 175 -24.10 34.27 3.33
CA SER A 175 -23.50 34.51 2.02
C SER A 175 -23.93 33.51 0.93
N ASN A 176 -24.93 32.65 1.16
CA ASN A 176 -25.45 31.67 0.19
C ASN A 176 -24.42 30.65 -0.34
N GLU A 177 -23.30 30.43 0.36
CA GLU A 177 -22.38 29.34 0.06
C GLU A 177 -22.64 28.15 0.99
N ALA A 178 -23.15 27.05 0.42
CA ALA A 178 -23.30 25.78 1.12
C ALA A 178 -21.93 25.11 1.26
N SER A 179 -21.37 25.09 2.46
CA SER A 179 -20.16 24.33 2.76
C SER A 179 -20.52 23.04 3.50
N LEU A 180 -20.14 21.91 2.89
CA LEU A 180 -20.27 20.58 3.47
C LEU A 180 -19.07 20.35 4.40
N VAL A 181 -19.22 20.54 5.71
CA VAL A 181 -18.17 20.21 6.67
C VAL A 181 -18.40 18.83 7.24
N ARG A 182 -17.58 17.85 6.78
CA ARG A 182 -17.45 16.54 7.42
C ARG A 182 -16.34 16.62 8.46
N LYS A 183 -16.59 16.12 9.67
CA LYS A 183 -15.56 15.97 10.71
C LYS A 183 -15.62 14.57 11.31
N ASP A 184 -15.47 13.57 10.45
CA ASP A 184 -14.89 12.30 10.84
C ASP A 184 -13.53 12.22 10.14
N MET A 185 -12.46 12.25 10.92
CA MET A 185 -11.11 11.99 10.40
C MET A 185 -11.08 10.53 9.93
N GLU A 186 -11.29 10.31 8.64
CA GLU A 186 -11.13 9.00 7.98
C GLU A 186 -9.67 8.55 8.19
N ALA A 187 -9.47 7.67 9.17
CA ALA A 187 -8.15 7.10 9.44
C ALA A 187 -7.99 5.82 8.61
N VAL A 188 -6.91 5.74 7.83
CA VAL A 188 -6.59 4.53 7.07
C VAL A 188 -6.11 3.44 8.03
N MET A 189 -6.83 2.33 8.06
CA MET A 189 -6.49 1.15 8.85
C MET A 189 -5.71 0.14 8.00
N ILE A 190 -4.52 -0.25 8.43
CA ILE A 190 -3.68 -1.24 7.75
C ILE A 190 -3.44 -2.42 8.69
N ASN A 191 -3.76 -3.62 8.24
CA ASN A 191 -3.48 -4.86 8.96
C ASN A 191 -2.30 -5.58 8.30
N GLU A 192 -1.23 -5.81 9.05
CA GLU A 192 -0.01 -6.45 8.55
C GLU A 192 0.36 -7.65 9.42
N THR A 193 0.83 -8.73 8.79
CA THR A 193 1.38 -9.89 9.51
C THR A 193 2.80 -10.16 9.02
N LEU A 194 3.77 -9.90 9.88
CA LEU A 194 5.19 -10.10 9.62
C LEU A 194 5.62 -11.42 10.24
N ARG A 195 6.36 -12.24 9.49
CA ARG A 195 6.92 -13.52 9.96
C ARG A 195 8.42 -13.51 9.78
N GLY A 196 9.15 -13.95 10.79
CA GLY A 196 10.61 -13.97 10.76
C GLY A 196 11.19 -14.96 11.75
N HIS A 197 12.50 -14.87 11.93
CA HIS A 197 13.22 -15.62 12.95
C HIS A 197 14.10 -14.67 13.74
N LEU A 198 14.10 -14.79 15.06
CA LEU A 198 14.96 -14.02 15.96
C LEU A 198 15.69 -15.02 16.86
N GLY A 199 17.02 -15.02 16.82
CA GLY A 199 17.83 -16.02 17.53
C GLY A 199 17.57 -17.47 17.07
N GLY A 200 17.16 -17.66 15.81
CA GLY A 200 16.83 -18.99 15.26
C GLY A 200 15.43 -19.51 15.62
N MET A 201 14.67 -18.78 16.44
CA MET A 201 13.30 -19.13 16.82
C MET A 201 12.29 -18.35 15.96
N PRO A 202 11.20 -18.98 15.52
CA PRO A 202 10.18 -18.30 14.73
C PRO A 202 9.52 -17.18 15.54
N CYS A 203 9.30 -16.05 14.89
CA CYS A 203 8.54 -14.93 15.42
C CYS A 203 7.45 -14.51 14.43
N THR A 204 6.33 -14.03 14.96
CA THR A 204 5.26 -13.46 14.14
C THR A 204 4.74 -12.19 14.82
N ALA A 205 4.69 -11.09 14.09
CA ALA A 205 4.08 -9.84 14.53
C ALA A 205 2.78 -9.61 13.75
N HIS A 206 1.68 -9.44 14.47
CA HIS A 206 0.39 -9.04 13.92
C HIS A 206 0.18 -7.57 14.28
N LEU A 207 0.27 -6.70 13.29
CA LEU A 207 0.22 -5.25 13.45
C LEU A 207 -1.11 -4.73 12.91
N VAL A 208 -1.74 -3.86 13.68
CA VAL A 208 -2.91 -3.08 13.26
C VAL A 208 -2.49 -1.62 13.34
N MET A 209 -2.34 -0.98 12.19
CA MET A 209 -1.83 0.38 12.08
C MET A 209 -2.97 1.32 11.74
N ARG A 210 -3.03 2.44 12.44
CA ARG A 210 -3.92 3.55 12.12
C ARG A 210 -3.08 4.72 11.65
N MET A 211 -3.15 5.02 10.35
CA MET A 211 -2.40 6.13 9.75
C MET A 211 -3.13 7.45 9.96
N SER A 212 -2.37 8.53 10.14
CA SER A 212 -2.93 9.86 10.33
C SER A 212 -3.15 10.50 8.96
N LEU A 213 -4.40 10.89 8.67
CA LEU A 213 -4.70 11.70 7.49
C LEU A 213 -4.22 13.14 7.81
N GLY A 214 -3.09 13.54 7.23
CA GLY A 214 -2.59 14.89 7.32
C GLY A 214 -3.60 15.89 6.75
N ASP A 215 -3.78 17.02 7.43
CA ASP A 215 -4.63 18.11 6.93
C ASP A 215 -4.04 18.65 5.63
N SER A 216 -4.85 18.78 4.57
CA SER A 216 -4.41 19.06 3.19
C SER A 216 -3.74 20.43 2.98
N SER A 217 -3.51 21.20 4.06
CA SER A 217 -3.00 22.56 4.06
C SER A 217 -1.47 22.69 4.05
N THR A 218 -0.73 21.59 4.23
CA THR A 218 0.75 21.60 4.16
C THR A 218 1.27 20.68 3.06
N LYS A 219 2.09 21.23 2.15
CA LYS A 219 2.68 20.59 0.96
C LYS A 219 3.66 19.42 1.23
N ASN A 220 3.63 18.80 2.41
CA ASN A 220 4.52 17.69 2.75
C ASN A 220 3.75 16.36 2.73
N MET A 221 3.73 15.70 1.57
CA MET A 221 3.22 14.32 1.40
C MET A 221 3.83 13.31 2.39
N GLN A 222 4.97 13.62 3.01
CA GLN A 222 5.64 12.79 4.02
C GLN A 222 4.90 12.69 5.36
N GLN A 223 3.92 13.56 5.66
CA GLN A 223 3.16 13.48 6.92
C GLN A 223 2.01 12.47 6.90
N LEU A 224 1.67 11.90 5.73
CA LEU A 224 0.52 11.00 5.56
C LEU A 224 0.78 9.55 5.99
N LEU A 225 2.05 9.16 6.17
CA LEU A 225 2.44 7.75 6.38
C LEU A 225 3.05 7.50 7.77
N VAL A 226 2.71 8.37 8.72
CA VAL A 226 3.01 8.21 10.15
C VAL A 226 1.73 7.83 10.88
N GLY A 227 1.82 6.82 11.74
CA GLY A 227 0.65 6.26 12.40
C GLY A 227 0.94 5.64 13.77
N CYS A 228 -0.14 5.29 14.45
CA CYS A 228 -0.08 4.48 15.66
C CYS A 228 -0.20 2.99 15.30
N VAL A 229 0.52 2.15 16.03
CA VAL A 229 0.53 0.69 15.83
C VAL A 229 0.01 0.01 17.08
N GLY A 230 -0.96 -0.88 16.90
CA GLY A 230 -1.42 -1.83 17.90
C GLY A 230 -1.21 -3.28 17.43
N GLY A 231 -1.73 -4.22 18.21
CA GLY A 231 -1.66 -5.65 17.92
C GLY A 231 -0.74 -6.40 18.88
N TYR A 232 -0.08 -7.45 18.40
CA TYR A 232 0.74 -8.31 19.25
C TYR A 232 1.87 -8.98 18.49
N VAL A 233 2.90 -9.34 19.23
CA VAL A 233 4.03 -10.13 18.76
C VAL A 233 4.03 -11.47 19.50
N ALA A 234 4.00 -12.55 18.74
CA ALA A 234 4.23 -13.90 19.25
C ALA A 234 5.71 -14.25 19.06
N PHE A 235 6.43 -14.30 20.17
CA PHE A 235 7.86 -14.59 20.16
C PHE A 235 8.25 -15.62 21.22
N GLN A 236 8.30 -16.88 20.78
CA GLN A 236 8.52 -18.05 21.65
C GLN A 236 9.86 -18.03 22.41
N ALA A 237 10.85 -17.27 21.94
CA ALA A 237 12.14 -17.17 22.63
C ALA A 237 12.10 -16.27 23.87
N VAL A 238 11.17 -15.32 23.93
CA VAL A 238 11.01 -14.39 25.08
C VAL A 238 9.94 -14.89 26.04
N GLY A 239 8.89 -15.51 25.52
CA GLY A 239 7.83 -16.11 26.34
C GLY A 239 6.88 -16.93 25.49
N ARG A 240 6.13 -17.83 26.11
CA ARG A 240 5.06 -18.58 25.42
C ARG A 240 3.85 -17.70 25.12
N ASP A 241 3.67 -16.64 25.90
CA ASP A 241 2.54 -15.73 25.79
C ASP A 241 2.78 -14.67 24.72
N LYS A 242 1.67 -14.15 24.19
CA LYS A 242 1.68 -13.00 23.27
C LYS A 242 2.17 -11.76 24.01
N LEU A 243 3.04 -11.00 23.36
CA LEU A 243 3.45 -9.69 23.80
C LEU A 243 2.57 -8.65 23.10
N TYR A 244 1.76 -7.91 23.85
CA TYR A 244 0.83 -6.93 23.29
C TYR A 244 1.51 -5.58 23.11
N ILE A 245 1.22 -4.90 22.00
CA ILE A 245 1.71 -3.55 21.75
C ILE A 245 0.86 -2.59 22.58
N ILE A 246 1.49 -1.93 23.55
CA ILE A 246 0.83 -0.97 24.46
C ILE A 246 1.06 0.48 24.02
N ASP A 247 2.15 0.74 23.30
CA ASP A 247 2.42 1.99 22.61
C ASP A 247 3.25 1.68 21.37
N GLY A 248 2.74 2.05 20.20
CA GLY A 248 3.36 1.70 18.93
C GLY A 248 3.29 2.87 17.97
N LYS A 249 4.41 3.15 17.31
CA LYS A 249 4.50 4.18 16.27
C LYS A 249 5.12 3.58 15.02
N VAL A 250 4.64 4.04 13.87
CA VAL A 250 5.21 3.71 12.57
C VAL A 250 5.43 4.98 11.78
N ASP A 251 6.58 5.04 11.11
CA ASP A 251 6.90 5.99 10.06
C ASP A 251 7.29 5.15 8.84
N MET A 252 6.42 5.08 7.84
CA MET A 252 6.63 4.20 6.69
C MET A 252 7.60 4.79 5.64
N CYS A 253 7.97 6.07 5.76
CA CYS A 253 8.73 6.80 4.73
C CYS A 253 9.86 7.65 5.33
N SER A 254 10.55 7.10 6.33
CA SER A 254 11.67 7.78 6.98
C SER A 254 12.87 7.88 6.02
N VAL A 255 13.48 9.06 5.89
CA VAL A 255 14.67 9.28 5.07
C VAL A 255 15.86 9.58 5.98
N ASN A 256 17.01 8.97 5.69
CA ASN A 256 18.25 9.22 6.42
C ASN A 256 19.18 10.09 5.57
N ASP A 257 19.76 11.13 6.17
CA ASP A 257 20.69 12.06 5.50
C ASP A 257 21.91 11.36 4.87
N ARG A 258 22.31 10.21 5.40
CA ARG A 258 23.42 9.41 4.88
C ARG A 258 23.04 8.58 3.65
N THR A 259 21.75 8.30 3.48
CA THR A 259 21.19 7.49 2.39
C THR A 259 19.92 8.18 1.85
N PRO A 260 20.05 9.38 1.26
CA PRO A 260 18.91 10.24 0.92
C PRO A 260 17.98 9.65 -0.16
N TYR A 261 18.44 8.62 -0.87
CA TYR A 261 17.67 7.88 -1.88
C TYR A 261 17.07 6.58 -1.34
N THR A 262 17.13 6.35 -0.03
CA THR A 262 16.57 5.17 0.64
C THR A 262 15.49 5.62 1.61
N GLN A 263 14.30 5.05 1.43
CA GLN A 263 13.19 5.19 2.38
C GLN A 263 13.16 3.96 3.27
N TYR A 264 12.96 4.20 4.56
CA TYR A 264 12.91 3.17 5.58
C TYR A 264 11.53 3.15 6.23
N MET A 265 11.04 1.94 6.53
CA MET A 265 9.87 1.78 7.39
C MET A 265 10.35 1.56 8.82
N HIS A 266 10.13 2.55 9.68
CA HIS A 266 10.52 2.51 11.09
C HIS A 266 9.33 2.16 11.97
N TYR A 267 9.45 1.07 12.71
CA TYR A 267 8.48 0.66 13.71
C TYR A 267 9.12 0.77 15.09
N HIS A 268 8.45 1.50 15.97
CA HIS A 268 8.82 1.63 17.37
C HIS A 268 7.70 1.05 18.23
N LEU A 269 7.89 -0.17 18.75
CA LEU A 269 6.86 -0.91 19.47
C LEU A 269 7.28 -1.12 20.92
N LEU A 270 6.50 -0.57 21.85
CA LEU A 270 6.55 -0.92 23.26
C LEU A 270 5.59 -2.08 23.51
N LEU A 271 6.16 -3.22 23.90
CA LEU A 271 5.47 -4.47 24.11
C LEU A 271 5.33 -4.76 25.61
N ALA A 272 4.21 -5.37 26.01
CA ALA A 272 4.00 -5.88 27.35
C ALA A 272 3.59 -7.36 27.32
N SER A 273 4.22 -8.14 28.20
CA SER A 273 3.83 -9.52 28.50
C SER A 273 2.70 -9.57 29.53
N ALA A 274 2.02 -10.72 29.62
CA ALA A 274 1.02 -10.97 30.66
C ALA A 274 1.58 -10.87 32.10
N SER A 275 2.89 -11.12 32.29
CA SER A 275 3.57 -10.95 33.58
C SER A 275 3.93 -9.49 33.91
N GLY A 276 3.61 -8.53 33.02
CA GLY A 276 3.91 -7.11 33.20
C GLY A 276 5.32 -6.68 32.78
N THR A 277 6.15 -7.61 32.31
CA THR A 277 7.47 -7.28 31.74
C THR A 277 7.31 -6.54 30.42
N ARG A 278 8.07 -5.46 30.24
CA ARG A 278 8.03 -4.59 29.06
C ARG A 278 9.26 -4.78 28.18
N TYR A 279 9.06 -4.70 26.87
CA TYR A 279 10.11 -4.83 25.86
C TYR A 279 9.99 -3.71 24.83
N ILE A 280 11.12 -3.23 24.33
CA ILE A 280 11.15 -2.31 23.20
C ILE A 280 11.59 -3.10 21.98
N PHE A 281 10.79 -3.03 20.92
CA PHE A 281 11.07 -3.64 19.65
C PHE A 281 11.18 -2.56 18.58
N LEU A 282 12.39 -2.43 18.01
CA LEU A 282 12.69 -1.50 16.93
C LEU A 282 12.86 -2.33 15.65
N MET A 283 12.09 -1.99 14.63
CA MET A 283 12.19 -2.63 13.32
C MET A 283 12.43 -1.56 12.25
N VAL A 284 13.37 -1.85 11.37
CA VAL A 284 13.69 -1.04 10.20
C VAL A 284 13.62 -1.96 8.99
N MET A 285 12.74 -1.64 8.04
CA MET A 285 12.66 -2.32 6.74
C MET A 285 13.11 -1.40 5.61
#